data_AF-A0A0B7BGS5-F1
#
_entry.id   AF-A0A0B7BGS5-F1
#
_cell.length_a   1.000
_cell.length_b   1.000
_cell.length_c   1.000
_cell.angle_alpha   90.00
_cell.angle_beta   90.00
_cell.angle_gamma   90.00
#
_symmetry.space_group_name_H-M   'P 1'
#
loop_
_entity.id
_entity.type
_entity.pdbx_description
1 polymer ?
#
loop_
_entity_poly.entity_id
_entity_poly.type
_entity_poly.pdbx_seq_one_letter_code
_entity_poly.pdbx_strand_id
1 'polypeptide(L)'
;MKKEIIHNLQVAGVILGGILINIPLAVGYYYGNLSTYTDSYFIASVGRENHQTGLLWLPSVWISLLSVGMIFSGIMSRRIGSRLTLMIGILVFNLGVYTSFFTIQSSLWVLHVTLGVLTGIGSGICYGMTLLYTVTWIKSRVGFVSAVVSSAFGGGSLIFNLMITYFINPQNLEPDISVGESKYFSQDEIINRVPYVFLVIGALTTGFHIIAFPLMRNHPNLPQYSNKKKSTNNTLL
;
A
#
# COMPACT_ATOMS: atom_id res chain seq x y z
N MET A 1 19.13 -28.93 15.87
CA MET A 1 19.04 -29.06 14.41
C MET A 1 17.63 -28.82 13.83
N LYS A 2 16.63 -29.73 13.92
CA LYS A 2 15.30 -29.51 13.27
C LYS A 2 14.56 -28.22 13.73
N LYS A 3 14.53 -27.93 15.04
CA LYS A 3 13.86 -26.73 15.58
C LYS A 3 14.50 -25.42 15.11
N GLU A 4 15.83 -25.42 15.02
CA GLU A 4 16.63 -24.28 14.58
C GLU A 4 16.44 -23.99 13.09
N ILE A 5 16.42 -25.04 12.26
CA ILE A 5 16.10 -24.92 10.82
C ILE A 5 14.71 -24.32 10.62
N ILE A 6 13.70 -24.82 11.35
CA ILE A 6 12.33 -24.30 11.27
C ILE A 6 12.28 -22.83 11.68
N HIS A 7 12.98 -22.45 12.76
CA HIS A 7 13.05 -21.07 13.21
C HIS A 7 13.67 -20.15 12.15
N ASN A 8 14.80 -20.55 11.55
CA ASN A 8 15.46 -19.77 10.52
C ASN A 8 14.59 -19.61 9.26
N LEU A 9 13.87 -20.66 8.87
CA LEU A 9 12.90 -20.59 7.76
C LEU A 9 11.74 -19.65 8.06
N GLN A 10 11.26 -19.60 9.31
CA GLN A 10 10.21 -18.66 9.72
C GLN A 10 10.70 -17.21 9.72
N VAL A 11 11.93 -16.96 10.19
CA VAL A 11 12.55 -15.63 10.14
C VAL A 11 12.71 -15.18 8.68
N ALA A 12 13.28 -16.02 7.82
CA ALA A 12 13.42 -15.71 6.39
C ALA A 12 12.05 -15.45 5.73
N GLY A 13 11.05 -16.28 6.06
CA GLY A 13 9.67 -16.09 5.62
C GLY A 13 9.11 -14.74 6.02
N VAL A 14 9.27 -14.31 7.28
CA VAL A 14 8.77 -13.01 7.76
C VAL A 14 9.46 -11.84 7.06
N ILE A 15 10.76 -11.93 6.80
CA ILE A 15 11.50 -10.89 6.07
C ILE A 15 10.97 -10.78 4.64
N LEU A 16 10.89 -11.91 3.93
CA LEU A 16 10.38 -11.95 2.55
C LEU A 16 8.92 -11.49 2.49
N GLY A 17 8.09 -11.95 3.42
CA GLY A 17 6.70 -11.53 3.56
C GLY A 17 6.61 -10.02 3.78
N GLY A 18 7.43 -9.46 4.66
CA GLY A 18 7.45 -8.01 4.92
C GLY A 18 7.82 -7.19 3.68
N ILE A 19 8.81 -7.64 2.92
CA ILE A 19 9.20 -7.01 1.65
C ILE A 19 8.03 -7.08 0.65
N LEU A 20 7.45 -8.26 0.45
CA LEU A 20 6.34 -8.46 -0.50
C LEU A 20 5.06 -7.71 -0.09
N ILE A 21 4.81 -7.55 1.22
CA ILE A 21 3.73 -6.67 1.72
C ILE A 21 4.02 -5.21 1.35
N ASN A 22 5.26 -4.73 1.50
CA ASN A 22 5.57 -3.30 1.37
C ASN A 22 5.78 -2.82 -0.08
N ILE A 23 6.24 -3.68 -1.00
CA ILE A 23 6.36 -3.37 -2.44
C ILE A 23 5.10 -2.68 -3.01
N PRO A 24 3.89 -3.26 -2.87
CA PRO A 24 2.67 -2.68 -3.43
C PRO A 24 2.23 -1.37 -2.76
N LEU A 25 2.66 -1.10 -1.53
CA LEU A 25 2.18 0.03 -0.73
C LEU A 25 2.73 1.38 -1.21
N ALA A 26 3.62 1.39 -2.20
CA ALA A 26 4.36 2.56 -2.68
C ALA A 26 3.56 3.62 -3.45
N VAL A 27 2.24 3.73 -3.23
CA VAL A 27 1.34 4.67 -3.95
C VAL A 27 1.93 6.08 -3.99
N GLY A 28 2.27 6.65 -2.83
CA GLY A 28 2.85 8.02 -2.78
C GLY A 28 4.19 8.18 -3.50
N TYR A 29 4.90 7.10 -3.82
CA TYR A 29 6.21 7.12 -4.47
C TYR A 29 6.12 6.99 -5.99
N TYR A 30 5.18 6.20 -6.51
CA TYR A 30 4.95 6.07 -7.97
C TYR A 30 3.86 7.02 -8.47
N TYR A 31 3.10 7.68 -7.59
CA TYR A 31 2.05 8.59 -8.01
C TYR A 31 2.57 9.77 -8.83
N GLY A 32 3.83 10.18 -8.67
CA GLY A 32 4.41 11.23 -9.52
C GLY A 32 4.46 10.87 -11.01
N ASN A 33 4.53 9.58 -11.37
CA ASN A 33 4.37 9.12 -12.75
C ASN A 33 2.88 9.05 -13.12
N LEU A 34 2.07 8.50 -12.23
CA LEU A 34 0.64 8.32 -12.45
C LEU A 34 -0.12 9.65 -12.59
N SER A 35 0.33 10.71 -11.91
CA SER A 35 -0.32 12.02 -11.85
C SER A 35 -0.48 12.64 -13.22
N THR A 36 0.55 12.58 -14.07
CA THR A 36 0.49 13.11 -15.43
C THR A 36 -0.60 12.42 -16.25
N TYR A 37 -0.76 11.11 -16.10
CA TYR A 37 -1.81 10.36 -16.79
C TYR A 37 -3.21 10.66 -16.22
N THR A 38 -3.36 10.70 -14.90
CA THR A 38 -4.65 11.00 -14.26
C THR A 38 -5.10 12.43 -14.52
N ASP A 39 -4.18 13.40 -14.53
CA ASP A 39 -4.48 14.79 -14.86
C ASP A 39 -4.90 14.92 -16.33
N SER A 40 -4.19 14.25 -17.24
CA SER A 40 -4.56 14.20 -18.66
C SER A 40 -5.99 13.67 -18.86
N TYR A 41 -6.34 12.61 -18.12
CA TYR A 41 -7.70 12.05 -18.14
C TYR A 41 -8.76 13.05 -17.65
N PHE A 42 -8.48 13.77 -16.56
CA PHE A 42 -9.42 14.80 -16.09
C PHE A 42 -9.52 15.98 -17.03
N ILE A 43 -8.40 16.47 -17.58
CA ILE A 43 -8.39 17.55 -18.58
C ILE A 43 -9.26 17.19 -19.78
N ALA A 44 -9.15 15.95 -20.27
CA ALA A 44 -9.98 15.45 -21.36
C ALA A 44 -11.47 15.36 -20.98
N SER A 45 -11.78 15.07 -19.72
CA SER A 45 -13.16 14.89 -19.24
C SER A 45 -13.90 16.19 -18.91
N VAL A 46 -13.23 17.16 -18.28
CA VAL A 46 -13.86 18.41 -17.80
C VAL A 46 -13.45 19.67 -18.57
N GLY A 47 -12.50 19.54 -19.50
CA GLY A 47 -11.92 20.64 -20.26
C GLY A 47 -10.79 21.35 -19.50
N ARG A 48 -9.87 21.96 -20.26
CA ARG A 48 -8.65 22.62 -19.74
C ARG A 48 -8.95 23.74 -18.74
N GLU A 49 -10.00 24.50 -18.96
CA GLU A 49 -10.36 25.67 -18.15
C GLU A 49 -10.88 25.29 -16.75
N ASN A 50 -11.42 24.07 -16.61
CA ASN A 50 -11.94 23.55 -15.35
C ASN A 50 -10.96 22.60 -14.65
N HIS A 51 -9.73 22.44 -15.16
CA HIS A 51 -8.73 21.58 -14.57
C HIS A 51 -8.30 22.12 -13.20
N GLN A 52 -8.45 21.29 -12.17
CA GLN A 52 -7.99 21.61 -10.83
C GLN A 52 -6.61 20.98 -10.60
N THR A 53 -5.64 21.77 -10.18
CA THR A 53 -4.26 21.34 -9.83
C THR A 53 -4.19 20.52 -8.52
N GLY A 54 -5.33 20.07 -8.00
CA GLY A 54 -5.45 19.41 -6.69
C GLY A 54 -4.78 18.03 -6.62
N LEU A 55 -4.53 17.36 -7.73
CA LEU A 55 -3.97 16.00 -7.76
C LEU A 55 -2.51 15.94 -7.28
N LEU A 56 -1.76 17.04 -7.35
CA LEU A 56 -0.39 17.12 -6.84
C LEU A 56 -0.30 16.87 -5.32
N TRP A 57 -1.41 17.08 -4.59
CA TRP A 57 -1.48 16.92 -3.13
C TRP A 57 -1.73 15.47 -2.70
N LEU A 58 -2.06 14.57 -3.63
CA LEU A 58 -2.40 13.19 -3.30
C LEU A 58 -1.26 12.44 -2.55
N PRO A 59 0.03 12.55 -2.93
CA PRO A 59 1.12 11.97 -2.15
C PRO A 59 1.20 12.52 -0.73
N SER A 60 0.93 13.81 -0.54
CA SER A 60 0.92 14.47 0.78
C SER A 60 -0.22 13.96 1.66
N VAL A 61 -1.41 13.77 1.08
CA VAL A 61 -2.54 13.12 1.76
C VAL A 61 -2.15 11.70 2.14
N TRP A 62 -1.63 10.92 1.19
CA TRP A 62 -1.25 9.54 1.39
C TRP A 62 -0.24 9.36 2.53
N ILE A 63 0.85 10.14 2.57
CA ILE A 63 1.87 10.01 3.63
C ILE A 63 1.35 10.45 5.01
N SER A 64 0.46 11.44 5.04
CA SER A 64 -0.20 11.87 6.28
C SER A 64 -1.06 10.74 6.84
N LEU A 65 -1.83 10.07 5.98
CA LEU A 65 -2.70 8.97 6.36
C LEU A 65 -1.94 7.67 6.63
N LEU A 66 -0.78 7.46 6.00
CA LEU A 66 0.15 6.39 6.36
C LEU A 66 0.57 6.51 7.83
N SER A 67 0.92 7.72 8.26
CA SER A 67 1.32 7.98 9.65
C SER A 67 0.19 7.67 10.63
N VAL A 68 -1.04 8.07 10.29
CA VAL A 68 -2.25 7.75 11.05
C VAL A 68 -2.50 6.23 11.10
N GLY A 69 -2.41 5.53 9.96
CA GLY A 69 -2.59 4.09 9.85
C GLY A 69 -1.58 3.31 10.71
N MET A 70 -0.33 3.76 10.78
CA MET A 70 0.69 3.14 11.64
C MET A 70 0.33 3.20 13.12
N ILE A 71 -0.21 4.33 13.60
CA ILE A 71 -0.67 4.46 14.99
C ILE A 71 -1.80 3.46 15.26
N PHE A 72 -2.79 3.40 14.36
CA PHE A 72 -3.91 2.47 14.48
C PHE A 72 -3.47 1.01 14.45
N SER A 73 -2.45 0.66 13.67
CA SER A 73 -1.92 -0.70 13.59
C SER A 73 -1.53 -1.27 14.96
N GLY A 74 -0.88 -0.45 15.80
CA GLY A 74 -0.46 -0.84 17.15
C GLY A 74 -1.66 -1.02 18.09
N ILE A 75 -2.67 -0.17 17.98
CA ILE A 75 -3.89 -0.25 18.79
C ILE A 75 -4.71 -1.49 18.39
N MET A 76 -4.91 -1.69 17.09
CA MET A 76 -5.67 -2.82 16.56
C MET A 76 -4.99 -4.16 16.86
N SER A 77 -3.68 -4.27 16.62
CA SER A 77 -2.93 -5.52 16.89
C SER A 77 -3.04 -5.98 18.34
N ARG A 78 -3.08 -5.06 19.30
CA ARG A 78 -3.33 -5.39 20.73
C ARG A 78 -4.76 -5.83 21.02
N ARG A 79 -5.74 -5.34 20.28
CA ARG A 79 -7.18 -5.62 20.51
C ARG A 79 -7.66 -6.89 19.81
N ILE A 80 -7.33 -7.04 18.53
CA ILE A 80 -7.88 -8.09 17.65
C ILE A 80 -6.81 -9.05 17.11
N GLY A 81 -5.56 -8.84 17.49
CA GLY A 81 -4.42 -9.67 17.10
C GLY A 81 -3.73 -9.22 15.81
N SER A 82 -2.40 -9.42 15.77
CA SER A 82 -1.54 -8.97 14.68
C SER A 82 -1.96 -9.45 13.30
N ARG A 83 -2.35 -10.72 13.17
CA ARG A 83 -2.68 -11.32 11.88
C ARG A 83 -3.96 -10.75 11.28
N LEU A 84 -4.97 -10.51 12.11
CA LEU A 84 -6.23 -9.89 11.66
C LEU A 84 -6.02 -8.41 11.32
N THR A 85 -5.24 -7.68 12.12
CA THR A 85 -4.86 -6.30 11.80
C THR A 85 -4.16 -6.18 10.46
N LEU A 86 -3.19 -7.07 10.17
CA LEU A 86 -2.52 -7.11 8.87
C LEU A 86 -3.52 -7.37 7.74
N MET A 87 -4.43 -8.33 7.91
CA MET A 87 -5.44 -8.64 6.90
C MET A 87 -6.37 -7.44 6.63
N ILE A 88 -6.79 -6.71 7.66
CA ILE A 88 -7.59 -5.50 7.51
C ILE A 88 -6.82 -4.42 6.74
N GLY A 89 -5.54 -4.20 7.06
CA GLY A 89 -4.71 -3.26 6.32
C GLY A 89 -4.62 -3.59 4.83
N ILE A 90 -4.40 -4.87 4.51
CA ILE A 90 -4.37 -5.37 3.13
C ILE A 90 -5.72 -5.11 2.44
N LEU A 91 -6.84 -5.46 3.08
CA LEU A 91 -8.17 -5.28 2.50
C LEU A 91 -8.49 -3.81 2.25
N VAL A 92 -8.21 -2.93 3.23
CA VAL A 92 -8.43 -1.48 3.11
C VAL A 92 -7.58 -0.89 1.98
N PHE A 93 -6.30 -1.30 1.88
CA PHE A 93 -5.41 -0.87 0.81
C PHE A 93 -5.93 -1.27 -0.57
N ASN A 94 -6.20 -2.58 -0.78
CA ASN A 94 -6.67 -3.05 -2.08
C ASN A 94 -8.05 -2.50 -2.43
N LEU A 95 -8.94 -2.31 -1.45
CA LEU A 95 -10.23 -1.66 -1.67
C LEU A 95 -10.04 -0.23 -2.18
N GLY A 96 -9.13 0.55 -1.58
CA GLY A 96 -8.78 1.89 -2.08
C GLY A 96 -8.28 1.88 -3.52
N VAL A 97 -7.40 0.94 -3.86
CA VAL A 97 -6.89 0.80 -5.24
C VAL A 97 -8.00 0.40 -6.21
N TYR A 98 -8.77 -0.66 -5.94
CA TYR A 98 -9.82 -1.12 -6.85
C TYR A 98 -10.93 -0.09 -7.02
N THR A 99 -11.35 0.58 -5.93
CA THR A 99 -12.37 1.62 -6.02
C THR A 99 -11.89 2.86 -6.79
N SER A 100 -10.57 3.06 -6.90
CA SER A 100 -9.99 4.13 -7.72
C SER A 100 -10.39 4.06 -9.20
N PHE A 101 -10.65 2.85 -9.72
CA PHE A 101 -11.20 2.65 -11.07
C PHE A 101 -12.53 3.40 -11.28
N PHE A 102 -13.41 3.41 -10.28
CA PHE A 102 -14.71 4.09 -10.38
C PHE A 102 -14.58 5.59 -10.05
N THR A 103 -13.74 5.93 -9.08
CA THR A 103 -13.66 7.31 -8.58
C THR A 103 -12.90 8.24 -9.50
N ILE A 104 -11.91 7.75 -10.26
CA ILE A 104 -11.24 8.54 -11.31
C ILE A 104 -12.24 9.03 -12.37
N GLN A 105 -13.28 8.24 -12.65
CA GLN A 105 -14.33 8.57 -13.62
C GLN A 105 -15.40 9.51 -13.03
N SER A 106 -15.42 9.68 -11.71
CA SER A 106 -16.45 10.46 -11.02
C SER A 106 -15.98 11.87 -10.69
N SER A 107 -14.89 11.98 -9.93
CA SER A 107 -14.36 13.28 -9.50
C SER A 107 -12.97 13.13 -8.87
N LEU A 108 -12.14 14.13 -9.10
CA LEU A 108 -10.82 14.31 -8.50
C LEU A 108 -10.85 14.15 -6.97
N TRP A 109 -11.84 14.72 -6.30
CA TRP A 109 -11.93 14.68 -4.84
C TRP A 109 -12.25 13.29 -4.30
N VAL A 110 -13.07 12.54 -5.03
CA VAL A 110 -13.41 11.17 -4.64
C VAL A 110 -12.21 10.23 -4.87
N LEU A 111 -11.38 10.51 -5.89
CA LEU A 111 -10.10 9.82 -6.06
C LEU A 111 -9.13 10.07 -4.90
N HIS A 112 -9.09 11.28 -4.32
CA HIS A 112 -8.29 11.54 -3.12
C HIS A 112 -8.74 10.70 -1.93
N VAL A 113 -10.04 10.46 -1.79
CA VAL A 113 -10.56 9.60 -0.73
C VAL A 113 -10.13 8.15 -0.94
N THR A 114 -10.24 7.62 -2.15
CA THR A 114 -9.89 6.21 -2.40
C THR A 114 -8.39 5.99 -2.48
N LEU A 115 -7.72 6.67 -3.40
CA LEU A 115 -6.30 6.48 -3.66
C LEU A 115 -5.40 7.16 -2.63
N GLY A 116 -5.81 8.31 -2.08
CA GLY A 116 -5.05 9.00 -1.03
C GLY A 116 -5.34 8.46 0.37
N VAL A 117 -6.59 8.58 0.82
CA VAL A 117 -6.97 8.28 2.22
C VAL A 117 -7.02 6.78 2.49
N LEU A 118 -7.79 5.99 1.73
CA LEU A 118 -7.92 4.55 2.00
C LEU A 118 -6.59 3.82 1.82
N THR A 119 -5.88 4.06 0.70
CA THR A 119 -4.57 3.41 0.52
C THR A 119 -3.54 3.93 1.52
N GLY A 120 -3.58 5.21 1.93
CA GLY A 120 -2.71 5.75 2.98
C GLY A 120 -2.90 5.02 4.31
N ILE A 121 -4.14 4.93 4.79
CA ILE A 121 -4.48 4.21 6.02
C ILE A 121 -4.08 2.73 5.91
N GLY A 122 -4.44 2.08 4.81
CA GLY A 122 -4.12 0.67 4.57
C GLY A 122 -2.61 0.42 4.57
N SER A 123 -1.84 1.26 3.86
CA SER A 123 -0.38 1.22 3.84
C SER A 123 0.23 1.41 5.22
N GLY A 124 -0.29 2.37 6.00
CA GLY A 124 0.15 2.59 7.37
C GLY A 124 -0.08 1.39 8.29
N ILE A 125 -1.26 0.76 8.17
CA ILE A 125 -1.58 -0.44 8.93
C ILE A 125 -0.64 -1.59 8.56
N CYS A 126 -0.49 -1.88 7.27
CA CYS A 126 0.39 -2.94 6.78
C CYS A 126 1.84 -2.69 7.19
N TYR A 127 2.36 -1.49 6.99
CA TYR A 127 3.75 -1.15 7.31
C TYR A 127 4.03 -1.25 8.81
N GLY A 128 3.14 -0.69 9.66
CA GLY A 128 3.26 -0.81 11.10
C GLY A 128 3.26 -2.27 11.58
N MET A 129 2.41 -3.10 10.98
CA MET A 129 2.41 -4.55 11.26
C MET A 129 3.70 -5.22 10.81
N THR A 130 4.18 -4.93 9.60
CA THR A 130 5.42 -5.50 9.06
C THR A 130 6.62 -5.18 9.94
N LEU A 131 6.72 -3.95 10.46
CA LEU A 131 7.74 -3.58 11.45
C LEU A 131 7.57 -4.38 12.75
N LEU A 132 6.34 -4.50 13.27
CA LEU A 132 6.07 -5.28 14.48
C LEU A 132 6.52 -6.75 14.33
N TYR A 133 6.20 -7.40 13.21
CA TYR A 133 6.65 -8.76 12.93
C TYR A 133 8.18 -8.84 12.86
N THR A 134 8.82 -7.90 12.16
CA THR A 134 10.28 -7.82 12.02
C THR A 134 10.97 -7.74 13.37
N VAL A 135 10.60 -6.77 14.22
CA VAL A 135 11.22 -6.58 15.54
C VAL A 135 10.92 -7.71 16.53
N THR A 136 9.84 -8.47 16.29
CA THR A 136 9.49 -9.60 17.16
C THR A 136 10.30 -10.84 16.83
N TRP A 137 10.43 -11.16 15.54
CA TRP A 137 11.18 -12.32 15.06
C TRP A 137 12.70 -12.13 15.08
N ILE A 138 13.17 -10.89 14.91
CA ILE A 138 14.59 -10.58 14.74
C ILE A 138 15.08 -9.88 16.01
N LYS A 139 16.15 -10.42 16.61
CA LYS A 139 16.75 -9.87 17.84
C LYS A 139 18.11 -9.20 17.60
N SER A 140 18.81 -9.59 16.54
CA SER A 140 20.08 -8.98 16.13
C SER A 140 19.90 -8.19 14.84
N ARG A 141 20.60 -7.05 14.71
CA ARG A 141 20.57 -6.21 13.49
C ARG A 141 19.16 -5.73 13.09
N VAL A 142 18.28 -5.53 14.06
CA VAL A 142 16.88 -5.12 13.83
C VAL A 142 16.80 -3.86 12.97
N GLY A 143 17.66 -2.86 13.22
CA GLY A 143 17.71 -1.63 12.41
C GLY A 143 18.02 -1.90 10.93
N PHE A 144 18.98 -2.78 10.64
CA PHE A 144 19.34 -3.14 9.27
C PHE A 144 18.21 -3.88 8.56
N VAL A 145 17.61 -4.88 9.21
CA VAL A 145 16.54 -5.66 8.57
C VAL A 145 15.28 -4.84 8.39
N SER A 146 14.92 -4.00 9.37
CA SER A 146 13.83 -3.03 9.20
C SER A 146 14.10 -2.10 8.02
N ALA A 147 15.33 -1.60 7.86
CA ALA A 147 15.68 -0.76 6.71
C ALA A 147 15.53 -1.50 5.36
N VAL A 148 15.94 -2.77 5.27
CA VAL A 148 15.74 -3.60 4.08
C VAL A 148 14.26 -3.84 3.78
N VAL A 149 13.45 -4.08 4.82
CA VAL A 149 12.01 -4.29 4.66
C VAL A 149 11.28 -3.00 4.28
N SER A 150 11.74 -1.84 4.78
CA SER A 150 11.19 -0.52 4.45
C SER A 150 11.66 0.00 3.08
N SER A 151 12.86 -0.37 2.61
CA SER A 151 13.33 0.03 1.28
C SER A 151 12.50 -0.56 0.13
N ALA A 152 11.70 -1.59 0.42
CA ALA A 152 10.70 -2.16 -0.47
C ALA A 152 9.71 -1.12 -1.03
N PHE A 153 9.42 -0.01 -0.33
CA PHE A 153 8.64 1.10 -0.88
C PHE A 153 9.32 1.73 -2.11
N GLY A 154 10.62 1.99 -2.01
CA GLY A 154 11.41 2.55 -3.13
C GLY A 154 11.54 1.55 -4.29
N GLY A 155 11.85 0.29 -3.98
CA GLY A 155 11.90 -0.78 -4.99
C GLY A 155 10.55 -1.03 -5.66
N GLY A 156 9.46 -0.97 -4.90
CA GLY A 156 8.10 -1.04 -5.40
C GLY A 156 7.79 0.10 -6.37
N SER A 157 8.17 1.33 -6.05
CA SER A 157 7.99 2.47 -6.95
C SER A 157 8.58 2.21 -8.34
N LEU A 158 9.77 1.63 -8.44
CA LEU A 158 10.37 1.27 -9.73
C LEU A 158 9.50 0.26 -10.51
N ILE A 159 9.07 -0.81 -9.86
CA ILE A 159 8.24 -1.86 -10.49
C ILE A 159 6.91 -1.27 -10.98
N PHE A 160 6.23 -0.49 -10.14
CA PHE A 160 4.94 0.10 -10.48
C PHE A 160 5.07 1.20 -11.52
N ASN A 161 6.12 2.02 -11.50
CA ASN A 161 6.35 3.02 -12.54
C ASN A 161 6.52 2.38 -13.92
N LEU A 162 7.34 1.33 -14.03
CA LEU A 162 7.52 0.60 -15.29
C LEU A 162 6.22 -0.02 -15.77
N MET A 163 5.47 -0.65 -14.85
CA MET A 163 4.18 -1.26 -15.18
C MET A 163 3.14 -0.22 -15.63
N ILE A 164 3.03 0.91 -14.91
CA ILE A 164 2.11 2.01 -15.25
C ILE A 164 2.42 2.55 -16.65
N THR A 165 3.67 2.90 -16.93
CA THR A 165 4.06 3.44 -18.24
C THR A 165 3.85 2.39 -19.33
N TYR A 166 4.26 1.15 -19.12
CA TYR A 166 4.07 0.09 -20.11
C TYR A 166 2.59 -0.18 -20.42
N PHE A 167 1.72 -0.13 -19.41
CA PHE A 167 0.29 -0.37 -19.59
C PHE A 167 -0.41 0.82 -20.25
N ILE A 168 -0.20 2.04 -19.74
CA ILE A 168 -0.90 3.24 -20.22
C ILE A 168 -0.29 3.73 -21.54
N ASN A 169 1.04 3.85 -21.61
CA ASN A 169 1.79 4.46 -22.72
C ASN A 169 2.93 3.52 -23.22
N PRO A 170 2.59 2.37 -23.84
CA PRO A 170 3.57 1.36 -24.25
C PRO A 170 4.56 1.87 -25.31
N GLN A 171 4.17 2.84 -26.13
CA GLN A 171 5.05 3.49 -27.11
C GLN A 171 5.91 4.60 -26.49
N ASN A 172 5.71 4.91 -25.20
CA ASN A 172 6.40 5.97 -24.47
C ASN A 172 6.33 7.32 -25.22
N LEU A 173 5.14 7.67 -25.71
CA LEU A 173 4.87 8.94 -26.38
C LEU A 173 5.12 10.10 -25.41
N GLU A 174 5.49 11.25 -25.96
CA GLU A 174 5.64 12.49 -25.20
C GLU A 174 4.30 13.22 -25.04
N PRO A 175 4.12 13.96 -23.94
CA PRO A 175 2.94 14.80 -23.76
C PRO A 175 2.93 15.94 -24.78
N ASP A 176 1.76 16.20 -25.36
CA ASP A 176 1.55 17.05 -26.54
C ASP A 176 0.74 18.32 -26.26
N ILE A 177 0.21 18.47 -25.05
CA ILE A 177 -0.53 19.66 -24.62
C ILE A 177 0.10 20.30 -23.39
N SER A 178 0.04 21.63 -23.30
CA SER A 178 0.49 22.39 -22.13
C SER A 178 -0.70 23.06 -21.45
N VAL A 179 -0.79 22.91 -20.13
CA VAL A 179 -1.75 23.64 -19.28
C VAL A 179 -0.94 24.31 -18.17
N GLY A 180 -0.81 25.63 -18.23
CA GLY A 180 0.17 26.38 -17.43
C GLY A 180 1.61 25.97 -17.80
N GLU A 181 2.42 25.67 -16.79
CA GLU A 181 3.80 25.20 -16.96
C GLU A 181 3.91 23.67 -17.12
N SER A 182 2.81 22.94 -16.96
CA SER A 182 2.79 21.47 -16.98
C SER A 182 2.36 20.92 -18.33
N LYS A 183 2.89 19.74 -18.69
CA LYS A 183 2.59 19.04 -19.95
C LYS A 183 1.72 17.80 -19.69
N TYR A 184 0.75 17.56 -20.58
CA TYR A 184 -0.23 16.49 -20.47
C TYR A 184 -0.44 15.81 -21.84
N PHE A 185 -1.19 14.71 -21.84
CA PHE A 185 -1.50 13.89 -23.01
C PHE A 185 -2.90 14.20 -23.54
N SER A 186 -3.05 14.33 -24.86
CA SER A 186 -4.33 14.45 -25.54
C SER A 186 -4.73 13.19 -26.32
N GLN A 187 -3.84 12.21 -26.42
CA GLN A 187 -4.07 10.99 -27.20
C GLN A 187 -5.11 10.08 -26.53
N ASP A 188 -6.20 9.78 -27.26
CA ASP A 188 -7.30 8.94 -26.77
C ASP A 188 -6.84 7.56 -26.30
N GLU A 189 -5.83 6.97 -26.95
CA GLU A 189 -5.28 5.65 -26.56
C GLU A 189 -4.67 5.64 -25.16
N ILE A 190 -4.04 6.75 -24.75
CA ILE A 190 -3.46 6.92 -23.41
C ILE A 190 -4.58 7.18 -22.41
N ILE A 191 -5.45 8.16 -22.71
CA ILE A 191 -6.54 8.60 -21.84
C ILE A 191 -7.47 7.43 -21.50
N ASN A 192 -7.90 6.65 -22.50
CA ASN A 192 -8.84 5.56 -22.31
C ASN A 192 -8.29 4.39 -21.47
N ARG A 193 -6.96 4.27 -21.32
CA ARG A 193 -6.33 3.25 -20.47
C ARG A 193 -6.21 3.67 -19.01
N VAL A 194 -6.32 4.97 -18.70
CA VAL A 194 -6.07 5.50 -17.35
C VAL A 194 -6.96 4.85 -16.28
N PRO A 195 -8.29 4.71 -16.45
CA PRO A 195 -9.10 4.06 -15.41
C PRO A 195 -8.67 2.61 -15.17
N TYR A 196 -8.38 1.86 -16.23
CA TYR A 196 -8.05 0.44 -16.15
C TYR A 196 -6.72 0.15 -15.45
N VAL A 197 -5.78 1.11 -15.39
CA VAL A 197 -4.52 0.92 -14.67
C VAL A 197 -4.75 0.59 -13.19
N PHE A 198 -5.81 1.14 -12.57
CA PHE A 198 -6.14 0.87 -11.17
C PHE A 198 -6.55 -0.59 -10.95
N LEU A 199 -7.19 -1.23 -11.93
CA LEU A 199 -7.52 -2.66 -11.87
C LEU A 199 -6.27 -3.52 -12.01
N VAL A 200 -5.33 -3.12 -12.89
CA VAL A 200 -4.05 -3.80 -13.07
C VAL A 200 -3.18 -3.69 -11.82
N ILE A 201 -3.06 -2.48 -11.26
CA ILE A 201 -2.40 -2.25 -9.95
C ILE A 201 -3.10 -3.09 -8.88
N GLY A 202 -4.43 -3.06 -8.80
CA GLY A 202 -5.20 -3.85 -7.83
C GLY A 202 -4.93 -5.35 -7.92
N ALA A 203 -4.91 -5.91 -9.13
CA ALA A 203 -4.62 -7.33 -9.37
C ALA A 203 -3.18 -7.69 -8.97
N LEU A 204 -2.21 -6.86 -9.38
CA LEU A 204 -0.80 -7.07 -9.06
C LEU A 204 -0.57 -6.99 -7.54
N THR A 205 -1.07 -5.94 -6.90
CA THR A 205 -0.96 -5.72 -5.45
C THR A 205 -1.64 -6.84 -4.66
N THR A 206 -2.81 -7.30 -5.08
CA THR A 206 -3.49 -8.46 -4.48
C THR A 206 -2.65 -9.73 -4.62
N GLY A 207 -2.02 -9.97 -5.77
CA GLY A 207 -1.11 -11.10 -5.99
C GLY A 207 0.07 -11.10 -5.00
N PHE A 208 0.75 -9.96 -4.84
CA PHE A 208 1.79 -9.79 -3.84
C PHE A 208 1.29 -10.11 -2.43
N HIS A 209 0.14 -9.55 -2.04
CA HIS A 209 -0.44 -9.74 -0.72
C HIS A 209 -0.87 -11.19 -0.43
N ILE A 210 -1.42 -11.91 -1.42
CA ILE A 210 -1.80 -13.33 -1.30
C ILE A 210 -0.56 -14.19 -1.01
N ILE A 211 0.56 -13.92 -1.70
CA ILE A 211 1.82 -14.66 -1.50
C ILE A 211 2.46 -14.29 -0.15
N ALA A 212 2.41 -13.02 0.23
CA ALA A 212 3.08 -12.51 1.41
C ALA A 212 2.38 -12.88 2.73
N PHE A 213 1.04 -12.90 2.76
CA PHE A 213 0.27 -13.07 3.99
C PHE A 213 0.51 -14.40 4.75
N PRO A 214 0.68 -15.56 4.07
CA PRO A 214 1.09 -16.81 4.73
C PRO A 214 2.50 -16.79 5.31
N LEU A 215 3.39 -15.96 4.75
CA LEU A 215 4.78 -15.81 5.21
C LEU A 215 4.85 -14.98 6.51
N MET A 216 3.91 -14.05 6.70
CA MET A 216 3.77 -13.21 7.90
C MET A 216 3.22 -14.01 9.09
N ARG A 217 4.08 -14.81 9.71
CA ARG A 217 3.74 -15.72 10.82
C ARG A 217 3.84 -15.04 12.18
N ASN A 218 2.90 -15.35 13.06
CA ASN A 218 2.98 -14.91 14.45
C ASN A 218 4.14 -15.59 15.16
N HIS A 219 4.98 -14.81 15.84
CA HIS A 219 5.97 -15.37 16.76
C HIS A 219 5.24 -16.00 17.97
N PRO A 220 5.70 -17.14 18.51
CA PRO A 220 5.08 -17.77 19.69
C PRO A 220 4.96 -16.83 20.90
N ASN A 221 5.91 -15.91 21.04
CA ASN A 221 5.97 -14.90 22.10
C ASN A 221 5.36 -13.54 21.72
N LEU A 222 4.71 -13.40 20.55
CA LEU A 222 3.84 -12.24 20.36
C LEU A 222 2.84 -12.24 21.52
N PRO A 223 2.57 -11.10 22.18
CA PRO A 223 1.51 -11.02 23.16
C PRO A 223 0.22 -11.49 22.49
N GLN A 224 -0.13 -12.76 22.71
CA GLN A 224 -1.43 -13.26 22.29
C GLN A 224 -2.44 -12.47 23.09
N TYR A 225 -3.57 -12.12 22.47
CA TYR A 225 -4.69 -11.60 23.22
C TYR A 225 -4.94 -12.56 24.38
N SER A 226 -4.57 -12.11 25.56
CA SER A 226 -4.67 -12.90 26.76
C SER A 226 -6.15 -12.98 27.07
N ASN A 227 -6.76 -14.10 26.73
CA ASN A 227 -7.99 -14.58 27.34
C ASN A 227 -7.86 -14.77 28.87
N LYS A 228 -6.79 -14.29 29.56
CA LYS A 228 -6.78 -14.10 31.04
C LYS A 228 -7.66 -12.91 31.47
N LYS A 229 -8.92 -12.92 31.05
CA LYS A 229 -10.03 -12.29 31.79
C LYS A 229 -11.19 -13.27 31.80
N LYS A 230 -10.99 -14.45 32.42
CA LYS A 230 -12.01 -15.34 33.05
C LYS A 230 -11.41 -16.72 33.38
N SER A 231 -10.52 -16.82 34.37
CA SER A 231 -10.39 -18.08 35.14
C SER A 231 -9.76 -17.90 36.54
N THR A 232 -9.67 -16.67 37.07
CA THR A 232 -9.07 -16.43 38.40
C THR A 232 -10.10 -16.03 39.46
N ASN A 233 -11.38 -16.44 39.32
CA ASN A 233 -12.42 -16.16 40.30
C ASN A 233 -13.15 -17.39 40.89
N ASN A 234 -12.68 -18.63 40.65
CA ASN A 234 -13.35 -19.83 41.18
C ASN A 234 -12.47 -20.70 42.10
N THR A 235 -11.59 -20.10 42.91
CA THR A 235 -10.85 -20.86 43.96
C THR A 235 -10.81 -20.15 45.31
N LEU A 236 -11.78 -19.26 45.58
CA LEU A 236 -12.06 -18.80 46.93
C LEU A 236 -13.56 -18.91 47.18
N LEU A 237 -14.01 -20.11 47.51
CA LEU A 237 -15.12 -20.44 48.40
C LEU A 237 -15.02 -21.93 48.74
#